data_AF-R5M7E3-F1
#
_entry.id   AF-R5M7E3-F1
#
_cell.length_a   1.000
_cell.length_b   1.000
_cell.length_c   1.000
_cell.angle_alpha   90.00
_cell.angle_beta   90.00
_cell.angle_gamma   90.00
#
_symmetry.space_group_name_H-M   'P 1'
#
loop_
_entity.id
_entity.type
_entity.pdbx_description
1 polymer ?
#
loop_
_entity_poly.entity_id
_entity_poly.type
_entity_poly.pdbx_seq_one_letter_code
_entity_poly.pdbx_strand_id
1 'polypeptide(L)'
;MGSAPNAAATAHVTHPAKQGFIQALGVFTDTLLICSCTAFIILFSKDSVDSSLDGIQLTQAALTNEVGGIGTVYVAIATLFFAYSSILGNYYYGEANIRFFTSRQWPVFVYRLLVVGMVMFGSLASLNLVWSLADVTMALMALCNLVAILLLGKYAFRLLDDYLDQKRRGIKSPVFRKESMKDIEQDLECW
;
A
#
# COMPACT_ATOMS: atom_id res chain seq x y z
N MET A 1 -6.06 -2.37 2.45
CA MET A 1 -5.77 -3.00 3.76
C MET A 1 -5.62 -2.01 4.92
N GLY A 2 -5.60 -0.68 4.71
CA GLY A 2 -5.54 0.28 5.82
C GLY A 2 -4.15 0.55 6.39
N SER A 3 -3.10 -0.06 5.82
CA SER A 3 -1.69 0.17 6.18
C SER A 3 -1.04 1.35 5.45
N ALA A 4 -1.45 1.64 4.21
CA ALA A 4 -0.94 2.76 3.43
C ALA A 4 -1.09 4.14 4.12
N PRO A 5 -2.18 4.43 4.86
CA PRO A 5 -2.30 5.62 5.70
C PRO A 5 -1.14 5.85 6.67
N ASN A 6 -0.45 4.80 7.16
CA ASN A 6 0.69 4.95 8.06
C ASN A 6 1.83 5.78 7.44
N ALA A 7 2.12 5.60 6.15
CA ALA A 7 3.11 6.44 5.45
C ALA A 7 2.56 7.82 5.08
N ALA A 8 1.26 7.95 4.83
CA ALA A 8 0.68 9.28 4.59
C ALA A 8 0.69 10.17 5.83
N ALA A 9 0.52 9.58 7.01
CA ALA A 9 0.53 10.32 8.27
C ALA A 9 1.87 11.02 8.52
N THR A 10 2.97 10.55 7.92
CA THR A 10 4.30 11.19 8.04
C THR A 10 4.59 12.22 6.96
N ALA A 11 3.68 12.41 5.99
CA ALA A 11 3.88 13.38 4.93
C ALA A 11 3.64 14.81 5.44
N HIS A 12 4.59 15.70 5.18
CA HIS A 12 4.41 17.12 5.48
C HIS A 12 3.50 17.78 4.43
N VAL A 13 2.20 17.79 4.70
CA VAL A 13 1.18 18.38 3.83
C VAL A 13 0.44 19.50 4.53
N THR A 14 0.06 20.51 3.75
CA THR A 14 -0.67 21.68 4.27
C THR A 14 -2.15 21.39 4.54
N HIS A 15 -2.70 20.28 4.05
CA HIS A 15 -4.08 19.88 4.28
C HIS A 15 -4.21 18.35 4.14
N PRO A 16 -4.91 17.62 5.04
CA PRO A 16 -4.97 16.16 5.03
C PRO A 16 -5.57 15.59 3.74
N ALA A 17 -6.62 16.23 3.21
CA ALA A 17 -7.22 15.86 1.92
C ALA A 17 -6.21 15.81 0.75
N LYS A 18 -5.16 16.66 0.72
CA LYS A 18 -4.12 16.61 -0.33
C LYS A 18 -3.39 15.27 -0.32
N GLN A 19 -3.04 14.79 0.87
CA GLN A 19 -2.35 13.51 0.99
C GLN A 19 -3.29 12.35 0.63
N GLY A 20 -4.58 12.45 0.97
CA GLY A 20 -5.59 11.50 0.53
C GLY A 20 -5.68 11.39 -1.00
N PHE A 21 -5.65 12.52 -1.72
CA PHE A 21 -5.63 12.50 -3.19
C PHE A 21 -4.36 11.88 -3.78
N ILE A 22 -3.18 12.16 -3.19
CA ILE A 22 -1.92 11.55 -3.60
C ILE A 22 -1.96 10.03 -3.39
N GLN A 23 -2.53 9.55 -2.28
CA GLN A 23 -2.72 8.12 -2.05
C GLN A 23 -3.66 7.46 -3.05
N ALA A 24 -4.78 8.12 -3.38
CA ALA A 24 -5.71 7.63 -4.40
C ALA A 24 -5.04 7.52 -5.78
N LEU A 25 -4.16 8.47 -6.13
CA LEU A 25 -3.35 8.41 -7.34
C LEU A 25 -2.37 7.23 -7.32
N GLY A 26 -1.83 6.89 -6.15
CA GLY A 26 -1.00 5.69 -5.97
C GLY A 26 -1.77 4.41 -6.32
N VAL A 27 -3.00 4.25 -5.81
CA VAL A 27 -3.87 3.10 -6.13
C VAL A 27 -4.22 3.06 -7.61
N PHE A 28 -4.55 4.21 -8.20
CA PHE A 28 -4.80 4.31 -9.64
C PHE A 28 -3.60 3.81 -10.45
N THR A 29 -2.39 4.28 -10.11
CA THR A 29 -1.17 3.90 -10.83
C THR A 29 -0.89 2.41 -10.69
N ASP A 30 -0.97 1.86 -9.48
CA ASP A 30 -0.69 0.44 -9.23
C ASP A 30 -1.69 -0.48 -9.93
N THR A 31 -2.99 -0.27 -9.70
CA THR A 31 -4.01 -1.20 -10.19
C THR A 31 -4.39 -0.96 -11.65
N LEU A 32 -4.69 0.29 -12.04
CA LEU A 32 -5.23 0.56 -13.37
C LEU A 32 -4.14 0.65 -14.44
N LEU A 33 -2.95 1.11 -14.08
CA LEU A 33 -1.85 1.22 -15.04
C LEU A 33 -0.95 -0.03 -14.97
N ILE A 34 -0.34 -0.31 -13.83
CA ILE A 34 0.66 -1.39 -13.74
C ILE A 34 0.03 -2.77 -13.85
N CYS A 35 -0.96 -3.12 -13.02
CA CYS A 35 -1.59 -4.45 -13.08
C CYS A 35 -2.30 -4.70 -14.42
N SER A 36 -2.96 -3.69 -15.01
CA SER A 36 -3.58 -3.83 -16.34
C SER A 36 -2.54 -4.12 -17.42
N CYS A 37 -1.41 -3.40 -17.42
CA CYS A 37 -0.32 -3.68 -18.36
C CYS A 37 0.19 -5.11 -18.22
N THR A 38 0.42 -5.60 -16.99
CA THR A 38 0.83 -7.00 -16.75
C THR A 38 -0.23 -7.98 -17.24
N ALA A 39 -1.51 -7.72 -16.97
CA ALA A 39 -2.60 -8.57 -17.43
C ALA A 39 -2.68 -8.62 -18.96
N PHE A 40 -2.50 -7.48 -19.65
CA PHE A 40 -2.48 -7.45 -21.11
C PHE A 40 -1.30 -8.23 -21.71
N ILE A 41 -0.10 -8.11 -21.12
CA ILE A 41 1.07 -8.90 -21.54
C ILE A 41 0.77 -10.40 -21.45
N ILE A 42 0.18 -10.84 -20.34
CA ILE A 42 -0.20 -12.26 -20.15
C ILE A 42 -1.29 -12.68 -21.14
N LEU A 43 -2.31 -11.85 -21.36
CA LEU A 43 -3.42 -12.16 -22.26
C LEU A 43 -2.99 -12.25 -23.73
N PHE A 44 -2.03 -11.42 -24.18
CA PHE A 44 -1.51 -11.49 -25.54
C PHE A 44 -0.62 -12.72 -25.77
N SER A 45 0.08 -13.19 -24.74
CA SER A 45 0.97 -14.36 -24.84
C SER A 45 0.23 -15.72 -24.72
N LYS A 46 -1.10 -15.74 -24.59
CA LYS A 46 -1.86 -16.91 -24.11
C LYS A 46 -1.79 -18.16 -25.01
N ASP A 47 -1.44 -18.03 -26.29
CA ASP A 47 -1.31 -19.18 -27.21
C ASP A 47 -0.01 -19.99 -27.00
N SER A 48 0.94 -19.52 -26.19
CA SER A 48 2.27 -20.12 -26.04
C SER A 48 2.68 -20.43 -24.58
N VAL A 49 1.84 -20.12 -23.60
CA VAL A 49 2.18 -20.25 -22.16
C VAL A 49 1.40 -21.38 -21.53
N ASP A 50 2.11 -22.31 -20.88
CA ASP A 50 1.52 -23.44 -20.17
C ASP A 50 0.64 -22.95 -19.01
N SER A 51 -0.61 -23.43 -18.99
CA SER A 51 -1.59 -23.20 -17.93
C SER A 51 -1.19 -23.73 -16.54
N SER A 52 -0.13 -24.53 -16.46
CA SER A 52 0.43 -25.03 -15.19
C SER A 52 1.31 -24.02 -14.44
N LEU A 53 1.73 -22.93 -15.10
CA LEU A 53 2.57 -21.89 -14.50
C LEU A 53 1.74 -20.91 -13.66
N ASP A 54 2.28 -20.51 -12.51
CA ASP A 54 1.61 -19.60 -11.58
C ASP A 54 2.49 -18.40 -11.19
N GLY A 55 1.82 -17.32 -10.80
CA GLY A 55 2.44 -16.09 -10.30
C GLY A 55 3.50 -15.50 -11.23
N ILE A 56 4.71 -15.28 -10.70
CA ILE A 56 5.82 -14.64 -11.42
C ILE A 56 6.30 -15.49 -12.61
N GLN A 57 6.21 -16.83 -12.51
CA GLN A 57 6.65 -17.71 -13.59
C GLN A 57 5.78 -17.54 -14.85
N LEU A 58 4.48 -17.32 -14.66
CA LEU A 58 3.56 -17.02 -15.74
C LEU A 58 3.93 -15.71 -16.45
N THR A 59 4.17 -14.64 -15.68
CA THR A 59 4.58 -13.34 -16.24
C THR A 59 5.95 -13.41 -16.93
N GLN A 60 6.89 -14.18 -16.39
CA GLN A 60 8.19 -14.43 -17.01
C GLN A 60 8.05 -15.15 -18.35
N ALA A 61 7.26 -16.22 -18.40
CA ALA A 61 7.01 -16.97 -19.63
C ALA A 61 6.32 -16.10 -20.68
N ALA A 62 5.31 -15.32 -20.27
CA ALA A 62 4.59 -14.43 -21.16
C ALA A 62 5.50 -13.35 -21.76
N LEU A 63 6.33 -12.69 -20.95
CA LEU A 63 7.21 -11.64 -21.45
C LEU A 63 8.34 -12.19 -22.32
N THR A 64 8.85 -13.39 -22.01
CA THR A 64 9.89 -14.04 -22.81
C THR A 64 9.37 -14.46 -24.17
N ASN A 65 8.09 -14.82 -24.29
CA ASN A 65 7.49 -15.10 -25.58
C ASN A 65 7.38 -13.85 -26.47
N GLU A 66 7.01 -12.71 -25.89
CA GLU A 66 6.82 -11.46 -26.64
C GLU A 66 8.13 -10.72 -26.96
N VAL A 67 9.09 -10.72 -26.02
CA VAL A 67 10.31 -9.87 -26.07
C VAL A 67 11.60 -10.70 -26.23
N GLY A 68 11.50 -12.03 -26.21
CA GLY A 68 12.63 -12.95 -26.27
C GLY A 68 13.40 -13.06 -24.94
N GLY A 69 14.60 -13.63 -24.96
CA GLY A 69 15.36 -13.97 -23.75
C GLY A 69 15.73 -12.80 -22.81
N ILE A 70 15.64 -11.56 -23.29
CA ILE A 70 15.81 -10.35 -22.46
C ILE A 70 14.65 -10.21 -21.46
N GLY A 71 13.45 -10.70 -21.80
CA GLY A 71 12.25 -10.65 -20.96
C GLY A 71 12.45 -11.28 -19.59
N THR A 72 13.08 -12.46 -19.53
CA THR A 72 13.37 -13.15 -18.27
C THR A 72 14.24 -12.31 -17.33
N VAL A 73 15.31 -11.69 -17.86
CA VAL A 73 16.23 -10.86 -17.07
C VAL A 73 15.53 -9.60 -16.57
N TYR A 74 14.72 -8.97 -17.44
CA TYR A 74 13.93 -7.79 -17.06
C TYR A 74 12.96 -8.10 -15.92
N VAL A 75 12.16 -9.17 -16.02
CA VAL A 75 11.19 -9.52 -14.97
C VAL A 75 11.89 -9.88 -13.67
N ALA A 76 13.04 -10.58 -13.72
CA ALA A 76 13.82 -10.88 -12.52
C ALA A 76 14.29 -9.61 -11.79
N ILE A 77 14.84 -8.63 -12.53
CA ILE A 77 15.29 -7.34 -11.96
C ILE A 77 14.09 -6.54 -11.43
N ALA A 78 13.00 -6.44 -12.21
CA ALA A 78 11.80 -5.73 -11.80
C ALA A 78 11.18 -6.32 -10.53
N THR A 79 11.09 -7.66 -10.47
CA THR A 79 10.56 -8.38 -9.31
C THR A 79 11.43 -8.16 -8.09
N LEU A 80 12.76 -8.14 -8.23
CA LEU A 80 13.68 -7.86 -7.13
C LEU A 80 13.39 -6.48 -6.51
N PHE A 81 13.31 -5.43 -7.32
CA PHE A 81 13.02 -4.08 -6.84
C PHE A 81 11.61 -3.96 -6.25
N PHE A 82 10.63 -4.60 -6.87
CA PHE A 82 9.24 -4.57 -6.42
C PHE A 82 9.03 -5.30 -5.09
N ALA A 83 9.62 -6.49 -4.95
CA ALA A 83 9.58 -7.24 -3.70
C ALA A 83 10.36 -6.51 -2.60
N TYR A 84 11.53 -5.97 -2.92
CA TYR A 84 12.35 -5.23 -1.97
C TYR A 84 11.64 -3.98 -1.43
N SER A 85 11.07 -3.15 -2.31
CA SER A 85 10.33 -1.95 -1.90
C SER A 85 9.10 -2.31 -1.05
N SER A 86 8.39 -3.39 -1.40
CA SER A 86 7.22 -3.88 -0.66
C SER A 86 7.59 -4.38 0.73
N ILE A 87 8.71 -5.10 0.89
CA ILE A 87 9.20 -5.57 2.19
C ILE A 87 9.56 -4.38 3.07
N LEU A 88 10.28 -3.39 2.53
CA LEU A 88 10.65 -2.18 3.27
C LEU A 88 9.41 -1.38 3.71
N GLY A 89 8.43 -1.22 2.82
CA GLY A 89 7.17 -0.53 3.16
C GLY A 89 6.43 -1.22 4.30
N ASN A 90 6.24 -2.53 4.22
CA ASN A 90 5.56 -3.30 5.27
C ASN A 90 6.35 -3.35 6.58
N TYR A 91 7.69 -3.42 6.51
CA TYR A 91 8.55 -3.29 7.68
C TYR A 91 8.30 -1.95 8.39
N TYR A 92 8.31 -0.85 7.64
CA TYR A 92 8.07 0.49 8.18
C TYR A 92 6.68 0.61 8.81
N TYR A 93 5.63 0.08 8.17
CA TYR A 93 4.27 0.09 8.72
C TYR A 93 4.18 -0.65 10.05
N GLY A 94 4.80 -1.83 10.16
CA GLY A 94 4.83 -2.59 11.40
C GLY A 94 5.65 -1.92 12.49
N GLU A 95 6.79 -1.32 12.15
CA GLU A 95 7.61 -0.56 13.11
C GLU A 95 6.82 0.64 13.68
N ALA A 96 6.12 1.40 12.82
CA ALA A 96 5.28 2.51 13.24
C ALA A 96 4.16 2.05 14.20
N ASN A 97 3.50 0.93 13.89
CA ASN A 97 2.45 0.36 14.74
C ASN A 97 3.00 -0.12 16.10
N ILE A 98 4.18 -0.75 16.14
CA ILE A 98 4.81 -1.17 17.41
C ILE A 98 5.17 0.04 18.26
N ARG A 99 5.69 1.10 17.62
CA ARG A 99 6.09 2.34 18.30
C ARG A 99 4.90 3.09 18.88
N PHE A 100 3.70 2.91 18.32
CA PHE A 100 2.46 3.41 18.89
C PHE A 100 2.13 2.75 20.24
N PHE A 101 2.35 1.44 20.38
CA PHE A 101 2.08 0.71 21.63
C PHE A 101 3.22 0.80 22.66
N THR A 102 4.47 0.99 22.22
CA THR A 102 5.61 1.02 23.14
C THR A 102 6.73 1.94 22.66
N SER A 103 7.25 2.77 23.56
CA SER A 103 8.42 3.61 23.28
C SER A 103 9.75 2.87 23.45
N ARG A 104 9.72 1.61 23.92
CA ARG A 104 10.91 0.78 24.14
C ARG A 104 11.50 0.31 22.81
N GLN A 105 12.83 0.31 22.70
CA GLN A 105 13.55 -0.06 21.47
C GLN A 105 13.64 -1.59 21.24
N TRP A 106 13.61 -2.40 22.31
CA TRP A 106 13.80 -3.84 22.20
C TRP A 106 12.69 -4.56 21.40
N PRO A 107 11.39 -4.25 21.55
CA PRO A 107 10.34 -4.83 20.71
C PRO A 107 10.51 -4.56 19.21
N VAL A 108 11.03 -3.38 18.84
CA VAL A 108 11.34 -3.05 17.44
C VAL A 108 12.48 -3.93 16.91
N PHE A 109 13.51 -4.18 17.73
CA PHE A 109 14.61 -5.07 17.37
C PHE A 109 14.14 -6.52 17.17
N VAL A 110 13.30 -7.03 18.07
CA VAL A 110 12.71 -8.37 17.93
C VAL A 110 11.85 -8.45 16.66
N TYR A 111 11.02 -7.44 16.39
CA TYR A 111 10.23 -7.38 15.16
C TYR A 111 11.10 -7.41 13.91
N ARG A 112 12.21 -6.66 13.88
CA ARG A 112 13.16 -6.68 12.76
C ARG A 112 13.73 -8.08 12.52
N LEU A 113 14.10 -8.79 13.59
CA LEU A 113 14.59 -10.16 13.50
C LEU A 113 13.50 -11.11 12.95
N LEU A 114 12.25 -10.94 13.40
CA LEU A 114 11.11 -11.71 12.91
C LEU A 114 10.83 -11.44 11.43
N VAL A 115 10.89 -10.19 10.96
CA VAL A 115 10.69 -9.85 9.54
C VAL A 115 11.75 -10.54 8.68
N VAL A 116 13.02 -10.48 9.07
CA VAL A 116 14.10 -11.19 8.34
C VAL A 116 13.86 -12.70 8.33
N GLY A 117 13.43 -13.26 9.48
CA GLY A 117 13.05 -14.67 9.57
C GLY A 117 11.87 -15.04 8.66
N MET A 118 10.85 -14.17 8.57
CA MET A 118 9.70 -14.37 7.69
C MET A 118 10.05 -14.24 6.21
N VAL A 119 11.01 -13.39 5.84
CA VAL A 119 11.53 -13.32 4.46
C VAL A 119 12.23 -14.62 4.08
N MET A 120 13.05 -15.17 4.99
CA MET A 120 13.68 -16.48 4.79
C MET A 120 12.64 -17.61 4.74
N PHE A 121 11.65 -17.59 5.64
CA PHE A 121 10.57 -18.57 5.61
C PHE A 121 9.78 -18.49 4.29
N GLY A 122 9.47 -17.29 3.82
CA GLY A 122 8.76 -17.07 2.56
C GLY A 122 9.50 -17.56 1.32
N SER A 123 10.83 -17.61 1.33
CA SER A 123 11.62 -18.16 0.21
C SER A 123 11.66 -19.69 0.19
N LEU A 124 11.34 -20.34 1.31
CA LEU A 124 11.32 -21.81 1.48
C LEU A 124 9.90 -22.39 1.43
N ALA A 125 8.89 -21.61 1.80
CA ALA A 125 7.51 -22.04 1.86
C ALA A 125 6.85 -22.15 0.47
N SER A 126 5.87 -23.04 0.34
CA SER A 126 5.07 -23.15 -0.89
C SER A 126 4.21 -21.90 -1.11
N LEU A 127 4.06 -21.46 -2.36
CA LEU A 127 3.24 -20.30 -2.73
C LEU A 127 1.83 -20.35 -2.14
N ASN A 128 1.13 -21.49 -2.26
CA ASN A 128 -0.22 -21.66 -1.72
C ASN A 128 -0.33 -21.38 -0.21
N LEU A 129 0.66 -21.83 0.57
CA LEU A 129 0.69 -21.59 2.02
C LEU A 129 0.89 -20.10 2.32
N VAL A 130 1.82 -19.45 1.62
CA VAL A 130 2.13 -18.03 1.81
C VAL A 130 0.90 -17.18 1.44
N TRP A 131 0.26 -17.45 0.31
CA TRP A 131 -0.96 -16.77 -0.12
C TRP A 131 -2.12 -17.01 0.85
N SER A 132 -2.35 -18.25 1.29
CA SER A 132 -3.44 -18.56 2.23
C SER A 132 -3.24 -17.82 3.57
N LEU A 133 -2.02 -17.76 4.09
CA LEU A 133 -1.71 -17.02 5.31
C LEU A 133 -1.88 -15.51 5.12
N ALA A 134 -1.42 -15.00 3.97
CA ALA A 134 -1.57 -13.60 3.60
C ALA A 134 -3.06 -13.21 3.48
N ASP A 135 -3.89 -14.02 2.82
CA ASP A 135 -5.31 -13.74 2.62
C ASP A 135 -6.06 -13.67 3.95
N VAL A 136 -5.82 -14.62 4.86
CA VAL A 136 -6.45 -14.61 6.20
C VAL A 136 -6.06 -13.37 6.98
N THR A 137 -4.78 -13.03 7.01
CA THR A 137 -4.28 -11.87 7.77
C THR A 137 -4.73 -10.55 7.16
N MET A 138 -4.73 -10.44 5.82
CA MET A 138 -5.23 -9.27 5.10
C MET A 138 -6.73 -9.11 5.27
N ALA A 139 -7.52 -10.18 5.25
CA ALA A 139 -8.96 -10.14 5.48
C ALA A 139 -9.29 -9.59 6.88
N LEU A 140 -8.57 -10.07 7.91
CA LEU A 140 -8.73 -9.57 9.27
C LEU A 140 -8.37 -8.08 9.37
N MET A 141 -7.24 -7.69 8.78
CA MET A 141 -6.79 -6.28 8.76
C MET A 141 -7.78 -5.39 8.01
N ALA A 142 -8.33 -5.85 6.88
CA ALA A 142 -9.33 -5.15 6.10
C ALA A 142 -10.61 -4.93 6.90
N LEU A 143 -11.10 -5.96 7.60
CA LEU A 143 -12.32 -5.88 8.40
C LEU A 143 -12.20 -4.82 9.50
N CYS A 144 -11.11 -4.85 10.28
CA CYS A 144 -10.86 -3.87 11.33
C CYS A 144 -10.81 -2.44 10.78
N ASN A 145 -10.08 -2.24 9.67
CA ASN A 145 -9.95 -0.91 9.07
C ASN A 145 -11.24 -0.43 8.42
N LEU A 146 -12.05 -1.31 7.83
CA LEU A 146 -13.33 -0.93 7.25
C LEU A 146 -14.28 -0.39 8.31
N VAL A 147 -14.37 -1.06 9.46
CA VAL A 147 -15.16 -0.57 10.60
C VAL A 147 -14.66 0.79 11.08
N ALA A 148 -13.34 0.96 11.21
CA ALA A 148 -12.75 2.25 11.61
C ALA A 148 -13.07 3.37 10.60
N ILE A 149 -12.95 3.10 9.29
CA ILE A 149 -13.26 4.07 8.24
C ILE A 149 -14.75 4.45 8.26
N LEU A 150 -15.66 3.50 8.49
CA LEU A 150 -17.09 3.79 8.59
C LEU A 150 -17.40 4.73 9.77
N LEU A 151 -16.77 4.50 10.93
CA LEU A 151 -16.93 5.36 12.11
C LEU A 151 -16.30 6.75 11.90
N LEU A 152 -15.14 6.81 11.23
CA LEU A 152 -14.42 8.05 10.95
C LEU A 152 -14.92 8.80 9.70
N GLY A 153 -15.82 8.19 8.92
CA GLY A 153 -16.29 8.73 7.64
C GLY A 153 -16.83 10.15 7.74
N LYS A 154 -17.54 10.48 8.85
CA LYS A 154 -18.04 11.83 9.12
C LYS A 154 -16.92 12.89 9.14
N TYR A 155 -15.76 12.57 9.71
CA TYR A 155 -14.61 13.48 9.77
C TYR A 155 -13.95 13.60 8.40
N ALA A 156 -13.83 12.50 7.67
CA ALA A 156 -13.23 12.47 6.34
C ALA A 156 -14.02 13.35 5.34
N PHE A 157 -15.35 13.23 5.31
CA PHE A 157 -16.20 14.08 4.46
C PHE A 157 -16.12 15.55 4.86
N ARG A 158 -16.08 15.86 6.15
CA ARG A 158 -15.98 17.24 6.63
C ARG A 158 -14.65 17.90 6.24
N LEU A 159 -13.54 17.18 6.35
CA LEU A 159 -12.22 17.63 5.87
C LEU A 159 -12.19 17.80 4.35
N LEU A 160 -12.90 16.96 3.61
CA LEU A 160 -13.02 17.10 2.16
C LEU A 160 -13.82 18.35 1.78
N ASP A 161 -14.93 18.61 2.46
CA ASP A 161 -15.77 19.79 2.21
C ASP A 161 -14.99 21.09 2.45
N ASP A 162 -14.23 21.19 3.54
CA ASP A 162 -13.35 22.35 3.80
C ASP A 162 -12.29 22.54 2.71
N TYR A 163 -11.66 21.45 2.27
CA TYR A 163 -10.70 21.50 1.17
C TYR A 163 -11.33 22.06 -0.11
N LEU A 164 -12.53 21.57 -0.46
CA LEU A 164 -13.25 21.98 -1.66
C LEU A 164 -13.74 23.42 -1.56
N ASP A 165 -14.22 23.86 -0.39
CA ASP A 165 -14.64 25.24 -0.17
C ASP A 165 -13.47 26.22 -0.26
N GLN A 166 -12.31 25.88 0.28
CA GLN A 166 -11.10 26.68 0.10
C GLN A 166 -10.71 26.79 -1.39
N LYS A 167 -10.80 25.69 -2.15
CA LYS A 167 -10.57 25.70 -3.60
C LYS A 167 -11.59 26.57 -4.35
N ARG A 168 -12.88 26.49 -4.00
CA ARG A 168 -13.95 27.32 -4.59
C ARG A 168 -13.75 28.81 -4.33
N ARG A 169 -13.20 29.17 -3.17
CA ARG A 169 -12.82 30.56 -2.82
C ARG A 169 -11.56 31.06 -3.57
N GLY A 170 -10.99 30.27 -4.47
CA GLY A 170 -9.82 30.65 -5.26
C GLY A 170 -8.48 30.43 -4.56
N ILE A 171 -8.46 29.77 -3.40
CA ILE A 171 -7.21 29.48 -2.68
C ILE A 171 -6.45 28.39 -3.44
N LYS A 172 -5.31 28.76 -4.05
CA LYS A 172 -4.50 27.82 -4.85
C LYS A 172 -4.01 26.64 -4.02
N SER A 173 -3.58 26.89 -2.78
CA SER A 173 -3.09 25.87 -1.85
C SER A 173 -3.91 25.89 -0.56
N PRO A 174 -4.94 25.02 -0.44
CA PRO A 174 -5.72 24.92 0.79
C PRO A 174 -4.84 24.57 1.99
N VAL A 175 -5.13 25.16 3.14
CA VAL A 175 -4.41 24.92 4.40
C VAL A 175 -5.43 24.54 5.46
N PHE A 176 -5.25 23.38 6.09
CA PHE A 176 -6.08 23.00 7.22
C PHE A 176 -5.58 23.73 8.47
N ARG A 177 -6.52 24.31 9.22
CA ARG A 177 -6.25 24.91 10.53
C ARG A 177 -7.24 24.33 11.52
N LYS A 178 -6.75 23.81 12.64
CA LYS A 178 -7.60 23.22 13.68
C LYS A 178 -8.70 24.20 14.16
N GLU A 179 -8.35 25.48 14.23
CA GLU A 179 -9.23 26.61 14.61
C GLU A 179 -10.43 26.82 13.66
N SER A 180 -10.34 26.39 12.40
CA SER A 180 -11.43 26.57 11.43
C SER A 180 -12.55 25.55 11.61
N MET A 181 -12.36 24.52 12.44
CA MET A 181 -13.35 23.46 12.71
C MET A 181 -13.58 23.25 14.21
N LYS A 182 -14.22 24.24 14.84
CA LYS A 182 -14.52 24.25 16.29
C LYS A 182 -15.28 23.03 16.81
N ASP A 183 -16.03 22.36 15.93
CA ASP A 183 -16.86 21.21 16.29
C ASP A 183 -16.09 19.88 16.40
N ILE A 184 -14.89 19.79 15.80
CA ILE A 184 -13.99 18.63 15.92
C ILE A 184 -12.64 19.00 16.54
N GLU A 185 -12.47 20.26 16.94
CA GLU A 185 -11.26 20.80 17.55
C GLU A 185 -10.86 20.04 18.82
N GLN A 186 -11.83 19.60 19.63
CA GLN A 186 -11.57 18.83 20.85
C GLN A 186 -11.16 17.38 20.56
N ASP A 187 -11.55 16.83 19.41
CA ASP A 187 -11.26 15.45 19.00
C ASP A 187 -9.90 15.33 18.28
N LEU A 188 -9.29 16.45 17.89
CA LEU A 188 -8.01 16.49 17.16
C LEU A 188 -6.83 16.60 18.13
N GLU A 189 -6.06 15.53 18.33
CA GLU A 189 -4.87 15.58 19.18
C GLU A 189 -3.71 16.37 18.54
N CYS A 190 -3.56 16.35 17.22
CA CYS A 190 -2.48 17.03 16.51
C CYS A 190 -2.87 17.47 15.08
N TRP A 191 -2.36 18.64 14.67
CA TRP A 191 -2.24 19.11 13.29
C TRP A 191 -1.24 20.28 13.22
#